data_AF-A0AAD0P7B1-F1
#
_entry.id   AF-A0AAD0P7B1-F1
#
_cell.length_a   1.000
_cell.length_b   1.000
_cell.length_c   1.000
_cell.angle_alpha   90.00
_cell.angle_beta   90.00
_cell.angle_gamma   90.00
#
_symmetry.space_group_name_H-M   'P 1'
#
loop_
_entity.id
_entity.type
_entity.pdbx_description
1 polymer ?
#
loop_
_entity_poly.entity_id
_entity_poly.type
_entity_poly.pdbx_seq_one_letter_code
_entity_poly.pdbx_strand_id
1 'polypeptide(L)'
;MCPLTTGNEIALTIEEFDDVVEDFTVGDHVTVDWLGGHCNHCPPYRKDICICYANIKIPSWHEPGGYAESVTVPANALARIPTKRSFVEATPMGYSGLHHLLRAAQDQSIDRLAGL
;
A
#
# COMPACT_ATOMS: atom_id res chain seq x y z
N MET A 1 -1.51 4.86 27.19
CA MET A 1 -1.88 4.55 25.78
C MET A 1 -3.19 5.25 25.50
N CYS A 2 -3.36 5.76 24.28
CA CYS A 2 -4.21 6.91 23.86
C CYS A 2 -3.52 8.27 24.04
N PRO A 3 -3.48 9.11 22.97
CA PRO A 3 -4.22 8.93 21.70
C PRO A 3 -3.50 8.14 20.61
N LEU A 4 -4.22 7.19 20.00
CA LEU A 4 -3.86 6.46 18.78
C LEU A 4 -5.07 6.48 17.84
N THR A 5 -4.87 6.94 16.60
CA THR A 5 -5.89 6.92 15.54
C THR A 5 -6.07 5.50 15.00
N THR A 6 -7.32 5.03 14.88
CA THR A 6 -7.65 3.71 14.34
C THR A 6 -7.96 3.76 12.83
N GLY A 7 -8.33 2.64 12.22
CA GLY A 7 -8.57 2.51 10.77
C GLY A 7 -7.37 1.93 10.02
N ASN A 8 -7.44 0.65 9.65
CA ASN A 8 -6.35 -0.07 8.98
C ASN A 8 -6.72 -0.56 7.57
N GLU A 9 -7.85 -0.08 7.05
CA GLU A 9 -8.28 -0.26 5.67
C GLU A 9 -8.35 1.15 5.08
N ILE A 10 -7.39 1.48 4.22
CA ILE A 10 -7.15 2.86 3.82
C ILE A 10 -7.11 2.91 2.30
N ALA A 11 -7.93 3.79 1.72
CA ALA A 11 -7.91 4.18 0.33
C ALA A 11 -7.94 5.71 0.28
N LEU A 12 -6.98 6.31 -0.43
CA LEU A 12 -6.75 7.75 -0.41
C LEU A 12 -6.22 8.27 -1.74
N THR A 13 -6.19 9.59 -1.85
CA THR A 13 -5.45 10.33 -2.86
C THR A 13 -4.13 10.80 -2.27
N ILE A 14 -3.03 10.64 -3.01
CA ILE A 14 -1.74 11.20 -2.61
C ILE A 14 -1.82 12.72 -2.70
N GLU A 15 -1.67 13.42 -1.58
CA GLU A 15 -1.59 14.90 -1.52
C GLU A 15 -0.14 15.38 -1.61
N GLU A 16 0.79 14.67 -0.98
CA GLU A 16 2.22 14.99 -0.95
C GLU A 16 3.08 13.71 -0.77
N PHE A 17 4.34 13.78 -1.18
CA PHE A 17 5.37 12.77 -0.90
C PHE A 17 6.76 13.42 -0.91
N ASP A 18 7.74 12.77 -0.29
CA ASP A 18 9.14 13.21 -0.32
C ASP A 18 9.76 12.99 -1.71
N ASP A 19 10.65 13.89 -2.15
CA ASP A 19 11.29 13.92 -3.48
C ASP A 19 12.01 12.61 -3.92
N VAL A 20 12.18 11.65 -3.00
CA VAL A 20 12.91 10.39 -3.21
C VAL A 20 11.99 9.26 -3.71
N VAL A 21 10.68 9.49 -3.84
CA VAL A 21 9.71 8.50 -4.30
C VAL A 21 9.42 8.70 -5.80
N GLU A 22 9.98 7.84 -6.66
CA GLU A 22 9.86 7.99 -8.13
C GLU A 22 8.61 7.33 -8.75
N ASP A 23 7.95 6.42 -8.03
CA ASP A 23 6.88 5.56 -8.58
C ASP A 23 5.46 6.13 -8.48
N PHE A 24 5.28 7.29 -7.84
CA PHE A 24 3.97 7.88 -7.53
C PHE A 24 3.90 9.36 -7.92
N THR A 25 2.68 9.85 -8.10
CA THR A 25 2.38 11.24 -8.42
C THR A 25 1.25 11.75 -7.53
N VAL A 26 1.28 13.05 -7.18
CA VAL A 26 0.18 13.70 -6.45
C VAL A 26 -1.09 13.56 -7.28
N GLY A 27 -2.19 13.20 -6.61
CA GLY A 27 -3.46 12.88 -7.26
C GLY A 27 -3.66 11.38 -7.53
N ASP A 28 -2.63 10.54 -7.41
CA ASP A 28 -2.79 9.10 -7.54
C ASP A 28 -3.72 8.53 -6.47
N HIS A 29 -4.64 7.67 -6.88
CA HIS A 29 -5.49 6.89 -5.99
C HIS A 29 -4.75 5.62 -5.56
N VAL A 30 -4.59 5.44 -4.25
CA VAL A 30 -3.82 4.34 -3.67
C VAL A 30 -4.53 3.71 -2.47
N THR A 31 -4.23 2.44 -2.23
CA THR A 31 -4.54 1.75 -0.99
C THR A 31 -3.27 1.46 -0.19
N VAL A 32 -3.39 1.33 1.13
CA VAL A 32 -2.27 1.10 2.05
C VAL A 32 -2.28 -0.35 2.52
N ASP A 33 -1.13 -1.02 2.41
CA ASP A 33 -0.92 -2.35 2.98
C ASP A 33 -1.18 -2.34 4.49
N TRP A 34 -2.03 -3.26 4.96
CA TRP A 34 -2.27 -3.51 6.37
C TRP A 34 -0.98 -3.73 7.18
N LEU A 35 0.06 -4.34 6.58
CA LEU A 35 1.34 -4.55 7.26
C LEU A 35 2.17 -3.26 7.42
N GLY A 36 1.76 -2.16 6.78
CA GLY A 36 2.48 -0.89 6.80
C GLY A 36 3.73 -0.89 5.92
N GLY A 37 3.74 -1.73 4.88
CA GLY A 37 4.83 -1.85 3.92
C GLY A 37 5.79 -3.00 4.20
N HIS A 38 6.85 -3.07 3.39
CA HIS A 38 7.77 -4.20 3.39
C HIS A 38 9.24 -3.77 3.35
N CYS A 39 10.11 -4.54 3.99
CA CYS A 39 11.49 -4.14 4.22
C CYS A 39 12.35 -4.12 2.94
N ASN A 40 11.91 -4.70 1.81
CA ASN A 40 12.67 -4.85 0.54
C ASN A 40 13.98 -5.64 0.56
N HIS A 41 14.47 -6.07 1.72
CA HIS A 41 15.79 -6.70 1.87
C HIS A 41 15.77 -8.02 2.65
N CYS A 42 14.60 -8.48 3.10
CA CYS A 42 14.48 -9.61 4.03
C CYS A 42 14.45 -10.93 3.24
N PRO A 43 15.08 -12.03 3.71
CA PRO A 43 15.26 -13.27 2.93
C PRO A 43 14.01 -13.96 2.33
N PRO A 44 12.77 -13.81 2.84
CA PRO A 44 11.60 -14.14 2.04
C PRO A 44 11.23 -13.02 1.05
N TYR A 45 12.21 -12.37 0.42
CA TYR A 45 12.03 -11.46 -0.71
C TYR A 45 11.77 -12.30 -1.96
N ARG A 46 10.65 -13.02 -1.94
CA ARG A 46 9.98 -13.41 -3.17
C ARG A 46 9.27 -12.14 -3.60
N LYS A 47 9.53 -11.68 -4.83
CA LYS A 47 8.91 -10.47 -5.41
C LYS A 47 7.37 -10.48 -5.31
N ASP A 48 6.81 -11.65 -5.00
CA ASP A 48 5.39 -11.98 -4.98
C ASP A 48 4.75 -11.90 -3.57
N ILE A 49 5.53 -12.03 -2.49
CA ILE A 49 5.05 -11.98 -1.09
C ILE A 49 6.17 -11.46 -0.20
N CYS A 50 6.02 -10.27 0.38
CA CYS A 50 7.02 -9.71 1.30
C CYS A 50 6.40 -9.43 2.66
N ILE A 51 6.61 -10.32 3.63
CA ILE A 51 6.21 -10.11 5.03
C ILE A 51 7.46 -9.99 5.89
N CYS A 52 7.69 -8.80 6.45
CA CYS A 52 8.86 -8.51 7.26
C CYS A 52 8.48 -8.42 8.75
N TYR A 53 8.44 -9.57 9.40
CA TYR A 53 8.01 -9.67 10.80
C TYR A 53 8.90 -8.90 11.80
N ALA A 54 10.19 -8.67 11.48
CA ALA A 54 11.13 -8.05 12.41
C ALA A 54 10.89 -6.55 12.64
N ASN A 55 10.34 -5.83 11.66
CA ASN A 55 10.24 -4.37 11.67
C ASN A 55 8.85 -3.88 11.20
N ILE A 56 7.81 -4.68 11.44
CA ILE A 56 6.47 -4.36 10.96
C ILE A 56 5.89 -3.12 11.67
N LYS A 57 5.24 -2.24 10.91
CA LYS A 57 4.65 -0.99 11.40
C LYS A 57 3.19 -0.89 10.97
N ILE A 58 2.37 -1.78 11.55
CA ILE A 58 0.94 -1.89 11.26
C ILE A 58 0.20 -0.58 11.60
N PRO A 59 -0.48 0.07 10.64
CA PRO A 59 -1.37 1.21 10.91
C PRO A 59 -2.48 0.82 11.89
N SER A 60 -2.87 1.73 12.78
CA SER A 60 -3.79 1.48 13.92
C SER A 60 -3.26 0.61 15.05
N TRP A 61 -2.00 0.20 15.00
CA TRP A 61 -1.37 -0.57 16.08
C TRP A 61 -0.05 0.05 16.53
N HIS A 62 0.87 0.22 15.58
CA HIS A 62 2.19 0.80 15.81
C HIS A 62 2.22 2.28 15.42
N GLU A 63 1.45 2.65 14.40
CA GLU A 63 1.39 3.98 13.81
C GLU A 63 -0.08 4.43 13.67
N PRO A 64 -0.36 5.74 13.53
CA PRO A 64 -1.72 6.24 13.30
C PRO A 64 -2.41 5.58 12.10
N GLY A 65 -3.70 5.26 12.25
CA GLY A 65 -4.56 4.74 11.19
C GLY A 65 -5.28 5.82 10.37
N GLY A 66 -6.10 5.35 9.43
CA GLY A 66 -6.83 6.16 8.45
C GLY A 66 -8.22 6.65 8.85
N TYR A 67 -8.68 6.46 10.10
CA TYR A 67 -9.82 7.21 10.64
C TYR A 67 -9.41 8.63 11.01
N ALA A 68 -8.88 9.34 10.01
CA ALA A 68 -8.40 10.70 10.03
C ALA A 68 -8.60 11.29 8.63
N GLU A 69 -8.54 12.62 8.53
CA GLU A 69 -8.63 13.32 7.24
C GLU A 69 -7.36 13.14 6.39
N SER A 70 -6.24 12.78 7.02
CA SER A 70 -4.97 12.45 6.38
C SER A 70 -4.19 11.42 7.20
N VAL A 71 -3.28 10.71 6.55
CA VAL A 71 -2.38 9.74 7.18
C VAL A 71 -1.06 9.71 6.43
N THR A 72 0.06 9.67 7.18
CA THR A 72 1.39 9.47 6.61
C THR A 72 1.73 7.99 6.65
N VAL A 73 2.08 7.44 5.49
CA VAL A 73 2.43 6.03 5.32
C VAL A 73 3.67 5.91 4.44
N PRO A 74 4.49 4.86 4.61
CA PRO A 74 5.67 4.72 3.77
C PRO A 74 5.28 4.34 2.34
N ALA A 75 6.01 4.84 1.35
CA ALA A 75 5.66 4.65 -0.07
C ALA A 75 5.64 3.17 -0.50
N ASN A 76 6.44 2.32 0.13
CA ASN A 76 6.43 0.87 -0.08
C ASN A 76 5.17 0.17 0.47
N ALA A 77 4.33 0.86 1.25
CA ALA A 77 3.02 0.37 1.67
C ALA A 77 1.92 0.70 0.66
N LEU A 78 2.16 1.54 -0.34
CA LEU A 78 1.12 1.98 -1.28
C LEU A 78 0.89 0.96 -2.40
N ALA A 79 -0.32 0.85 -2.92
CA ALA A 79 -0.58 0.19 -4.21
C ALA A 79 -1.61 1.01 -4.98
N ARG A 80 -1.42 1.21 -6.29
CA ARG A 80 -2.38 2.00 -7.09
C ARG A 80 -3.74 1.31 -7.14
N ILE A 81 -4.79 2.09 -6.96
CA ILE A 81 -6.17 1.65 -7.15
C ILE A 81 -6.44 1.61 -8.65
N PRO A 82 -6.98 0.51 -9.21
CA PRO A 82 -7.37 0.47 -10.61
C PRO A 82 -8.41 1.56 -10.93
N THR A 83 -8.26 2.26 -12.05
CA THR A 83 -9.10 3.42 -12.46
C THR A 83 -10.61 3.18 -12.49
N LYS A 84 -11.06 1.92 -12.57
CA LYS A 84 -12.49 1.53 -12.56
C LYS A 84 -13.02 1.14 -11.18
N ARG A 85 -12.28 1.39 -10.10
CA ARG A 85 -12.67 1.07 -8.72
C ARG A 85 -12.86 2.35 -7.91
N SER A 86 -13.96 2.41 -7.18
CA SER A 86 -14.19 3.44 -6.18
C SER A 86 -13.30 3.24 -4.95
N PHE A 87 -13.13 4.28 -4.13
CA PHE A 87 -12.45 4.13 -2.84
C PHE A 87 -13.12 3.08 -1.95
N VAL A 88 -14.45 3.04 -1.91
CA VAL A 88 -15.20 2.06 -1.10
C VAL A 88 -14.84 0.62 -1.48
N GLU A 89 -14.72 0.33 -2.78
CA GLU A 89 -14.31 -0.99 -3.27
C GLU A 89 -12.82 -1.27 -3.05
N ALA A 90 -12.01 -0.22 -3.00
CA ALA A 90 -10.56 -0.30 -2.89
C ALA A 90 -10.05 -0.40 -1.45
N THR A 91 -10.80 0.12 -0.47
CA THR A 91 -10.48 0.07 0.96
C THR A 91 -10.03 -1.31 1.47
N PRO A 92 -10.75 -2.42 1.18
CA PRO A 92 -10.32 -3.76 1.61
C PRO A 92 -9.14 -4.33 0.81
N MET A 93 -8.73 -3.68 -0.29
CA MET A 93 -7.63 -4.14 -1.15
C MET A 93 -6.26 -3.93 -0.51
N GLY A 94 -6.18 -3.10 0.52
CA GLY A 94 -5.00 -2.92 1.36
C GLY A 94 -4.67 -4.14 2.24
N TYR A 95 -5.56 -5.14 2.34
CA TYR A 95 -5.21 -6.38 3.02
C TYR A 95 -4.07 -7.06 2.26
N SER A 96 -2.97 -7.40 2.95
CA SER A 96 -1.67 -7.73 2.36
C SER A 96 -1.71 -8.69 1.17
N GLY A 97 -2.56 -9.72 1.22
CA GLY A 97 -2.75 -10.65 0.10
C GLY A 97 -3.23 -9.99 -1.20
N LEU A 98 -4.18 -9.05 -1.13
CA LEU A 98 -4.69 -8.33 -2.30
C LEU A 98 -3.80 -7.16 -2.70
N HIS A 99 -3.14 -6.52 -1.72
CA HIS A 99 -2.15 -5.47 -1.97
C HIS A 99 -0.97 -5.97 -2.80
N HIS A 100 -0.41 -7.13 -2.45
CA HIS A 100 0.69 -7.72 -3.22
C HIS A 100 0.27 -8.10 -4.63
N LEU A 101 -0.97 -8.57 -4.84
CA LEU A 101 -1.50 -8.83 -6.18
C LEU A 101 -1.63 -7.54 -7.01
N LEU A 102 -2.07 -6.43 -6.39
CA LEU A 102 -2.15 -5.13 -7.06
C LEU A 102 -0.76 -4.63 -7.49
N ARG A 103 0.23 -4.72 -6.61
CA ARG A 103 1.62 -4.37 -6.93
C ARG A 103 2.20 -5.26 -8.04
N ALA A 104 2.01 -6.57 -7.93
CA ALA A 104 2.47 -7.51 -8.96
C ALA A 104 1.83 -7.23 -10.33
N ALA A 105 0.56 -6.84 -10.36
CA ALA A 105 -0.12 -6.45 -11.61
C ALA A 105 0.40 -5.11 -12.18
N GLN A 106 0.92 -4.22 -11.33
CA GLN A 106 1.54 -2.95 -11.73
C GLN A 106 2.95 -3.15 -12.27
N ASP A 107 3.73 -4.03 -11.65
CA ASP A 107 5.07 -4.42 -12.11
C ASP A 107 5.01 -5.21 -13.43
N GLN A 108 3.85 -5.79 -13.78
CA GLN A 108 3.64 -6.58 -14.99
C GLN A 108 3.36 -5.78 -16.28
N SER A 109 3.71 -4.49 -16.34
CA SER A 109 4.10 -3.93 -17.64
C SER A 109 5.46 -4.51 -18.03
N ILE A 110 5.48 -5.72 -18.62
CA ILE A 110 6.37 -6.25 -19.69
C ILE A 110 5.99 -7.74 -19.91
N ASP A 111 5.41 -8.03 -21.10
CA ASP A 111 5.47 -9.30 -21.87
C ASP A 111 4.35 -10.35 -21.98
N ARG A 112 3.30 -10.50 -21.16
CA ARG A 112 2.38 -11.65 -21.40
C ARG A 112 0.90 -11.46 -21.10
N LEU A 113 0.18 -10.70 -21.93
CA LEU A 113 -1.24 -10.95 -22.23
C LEU A 113 -1.69 -10.51 -23.64
N ALA A 114 -0.77 -10.15 -24.55
CA ALA A 114 -1.09 -9.84 -25.96
C ALA A 114 -0.97 -11.05 -26.90
N GLY A 115 -1.05 -12.27 -26.36
CA GLY A 115 -0.81 -13.50 -27.11
C GLY A 115 -1.63 -14.68 -26.61
N LEU A 116 -2.95 -14.52 -26.51
CA LEU A 116 -3.96 -15.58 -26.68
C LEU A 116 -5.21 -14.96 -27.32
#